data_AF-A0A224YXH4-F1
#
_entry.id   AF-A0A224YXH4-F1
#
_cell.length_a   1.000
_cell.length_b   1.000
_cell.length_c   1.000
_cell.angle_alpha   90.00
_cell.angle_beta   90.00
_cell.angle_gamma   90.00
#
_symmetry.space_group_name_H-M   'P 1'
#
loop_
_entity.id
_entity.type
_entity.pdbx_description
1 polymer ?
#
loop_
_entity_poly.entity_id
_entity_poly.type
_entity_poly.pdbx_seq_one_letter_code
_entity_poly.pdbx_strand_id
1 'polypeptide(L)'
;MLANDDLLPQRVIDQYQMTLEMWEERIKVWYADHKGMTRDEAEMEYLKIAQDLDMYGVNYFRISNKKETDLWLGVTALGLNIYEKKQQAVPQDLFSLERDSQHLIR
;
A
#
# COMPACT_ATOMS: atom_id res chain seq x y z
N MET A 1 14.72 23.94 -1.69
CA MET A 1 14.90 23.00 -2.81
C MET A 1 14.38 21.67 -2.32
N LEU A 2 13.34 21.13 -2.96
CA LEU A 2 12.83 19.78 -2.68
C LEU A 2 13.41 18.75 -3.66
N ALA A 3 14.21 19.21 -4.63
CA ALA A 3 14.79 18.44 -5.73
C ALA A 3 15.66 17.21 -5.35
N ASN A 4 16.05 17.07 -4.09
CA ASN A 4 16.82 15.91 -3.61
C ASN A 4 15.98 14.92 -2.79
N ASP A 5 14.71 15.21 -2.55
CA ASP A 5 13.82 14.34 -1.81
C ASP A 5 13.10 13.40 -2.79
N ASP A 6 12.97 12.12 -2.44
CA ASP A 6 12.18 11.13 -3.20
C ASP A 6 10.68 11.39 -2.99
N LEU A 7 10.17 12.47 -3.59
CA LEU A 7 8.83 13.00 -3.35
C LEU A 7 7.72 12.09 -3.89
N LEU A 8 7.96 11.42 -5.01
CA LEU A 8 6.98 10.59 -5.70
C LEU A 8 7.65 9.35 -6.30
N PRO A 9 6.95 8.19 -6.34
CA PRO A 9 7.44 7.02 -7.04
C PRO A 9 7.67 7.30 -8.53
N GLN A 10 8.76 6.77 -9.09
CA GLN A 10 9.12 6.95 -10.51
C GLN A 10 7.96 6.62 -11.47
N ARG A 11 7.19 5.57 -11.16
CA ARG A 11 6.00 5.18 -11.94
C ARG A 11 4.96 6.29 -12.07
N VAL A 12 4.78 7.11 -11.04
CA VAL A 12 3.85 8.25 -11.08
C VAL A 12 4.43 9.34 -11.97
N ILE A 13 5.73 9.64 -11.85
CA ILE A 13 6.40 10.65 -12.68
C ILE A 13 6.30 10.28 -14.16
N ASP A 14 6.58 9.03 -14.51
CA ASP A 14 6.57 8.53 -15.89
C ASP A 14 5.16 8.53 -16.52
N GLN A 15 4.11 8.49 -15.70
CA GLN A 15 2.72 8.43 -16.16
C GLN A 15 2.18 9.79 -16.59
N TYR A 16 2.76 10.90 -16.12
CA TYR A 16 2.28 12.25 -16.41
C TYR A 16 3.34 13.04 -17.18
N GLN A 17 2.91 13.83 -18.17
CA GLN A 17 3.79 14.76 -18.89
C GLN A 17 4.02 16.03 -18.05
N MET A 18 4.76 15.89 -16.95
CA MET A 18 5.10 16.98 -16.03
C MET A 18 6.59 17.03 -15.77
N THR A 19 7.16 18.23 -15.67
CA THR A 19 8.56 18.40 -15.23
C THR A 19 8.67 18.27 -13.71
N LEU A 20 9.88 18.02 -13.21
CA LEU A 20 10.15 18.00 -11.76
C LEU A 20 9.74 19.31 -11.09
N GLU A 21 9.98 20.45 -11.73
CA GLU A 21 9.58 21.78 -11.23
C GLU A 21 8.05 21.90 -11.10
N MET A 22 7.29 21.42 -12.08
CA MET A 22 5.83 21.42 -12.00
C MET A 22 5.30 20.53 -10.88
N TRP A 23 5.96 19.39 -10.61
CA TRP A 23 5.64 18.54 -9.47
C TRP A 23 5.92 19.24 -8.14
N GLU A 24 7.10 19.87 -8.00
CA GLU A 24 7.44 20.64 -6.81
C GLU A 24 6.42 21.74 -6.51
N GLU A 25 6.00 22.51 -7.51
CA GLU A 25 5.03 23.59 -7.31
C GLU A 25 3.68 23.05 -6.82
N ARG A 26 3.21 21.93 -7.37
CA ARG A 26 1.97 21.30 -6.86
C ARG A 26 2.14 20.82 -5.42
N ILE A 27 3.26 20.18 -5.09
CA ILE A 27 3.53 19.71 -3.74
C ILE A 27 3.60 20.89 -2.75
N LYS A 28 4.23 22.01 -3.13
CA LYS A 28 4.28 23.21 -2.29
C LYS A 28 2.90 23.80 -2.02
N VAL A 29 2.00 23.79 -3.01
CA VAL A 29 0.61 24.25 -2.83
C VAL A 29 -0.10 23.37 -1.79
N TRP A 30 -0.05 22.04 -1.96
CA TRP A 30 -0.65 21.13 -0.99
C TRP A 30 -0.01 21.24 0.41
N TYR A 31 1.31 21.43 0.48
CA TYR A 31 2.01 21.63 1.74
C TYR A 31 1.57 22.92 2.46
N ALA A 32 1.34 24.01 1.70
CA ALA A 32 0.86 25.27 2.27
C ALA A 32 -0.52 25.13 2.92
N ASP A 33 -1.37 24.24 2.41
CA ASP A 33 -2.68 23.95 2.99
C ASP A 33 -2.59 23.23 4.36
N HIS A 34 -1.44 22.63 4.69
CA HIS A 34 -1.19 21.95 5.97
C HIS A 34 -0.45 22.84 6.97
N LYS A 35 -0.38 24.15 6.73
CA LYS A 35 0.33 25.09 7.59
C LYS A 35 -0.28 25.12 9.00
N GLY A 36 0.54 24.81 10.00
CA GLY A 36 0.14 24.76 11.41
C GLY A 36 -0.05 23.35 11.96
N MET A 37 -0.01 22.33 11.09
CA MET A 37 0.04 20.93 11.49
C MET A 37 1.40 20.61 12.13
N THR A 38 1.38 19.92 13.26
CA THR A 38 2.60 19.41 13.89
C THR A 38 3.18 18.26 13.07
N ARG A 39 4.46 17.96 13.30
CA ARG A 39 5.11 16.84 12.63
C ARG A 39 4.40 15.51 12.91
N ASP A 40 4.03 15.26 14.17
CA ASP A 40 3.37 14.02 14.57
C ASP A 40 1.99 13.87 13.91
N GLU A 41 1.23 14.96 13.80
CA GLU A 41 -0.05 14.97 13.08
C GLU A 41 0.15 14.68 11.58
N ALA A 42 1.17 15.27 10.96
CA ALA A 42 1.48 15.01 9.56
C ALA A 42 1.87 13.54 9.30
N GLU A 43 2.69 12.96 10.18
CA GLU A 43 3.06 11.54 10.11
C GLU A 43 1.84 10.63 10.31
N MET A 44 0.95 10.98 11.24
CA MET A 44 -0.29 10.23 11.49
C MET A 44 -1.27 10.30 10.31
N GLU A 45 -1.51 11.49 9.75
CA GLU A 45 -2.38 11.64 8.58
C GLU A 45 -1.84 10.90 7.36
N TYR A 46 -0.51 10.90 7.17
CA TYR A 46 0.12 10.10 6.12
C TYR A 46 -0.18 8.60 6.29
N LEU A 47 0.01 8.06 7.49
CA LEU A 47 -0.25 6.64 7.77
C LEU A 47 -1.74 6.29 7.63
N LYS A 48 -2.65 7.19 8.02
CA LYS A 48 -4.11 6.99 7.85
C LYS A 48 -4.52 6.82 6.39
N ILE A 49 -3.84 7.49 5.47
CA ILE A 49 -4.08 7.34 4.03
C ILE A 49 -3.36 6.09 3.51
N ALA A 50 -2.10 5.90 3.91
CA ALA A 50 -1.28 4.80 3.43
C ALA A 50 -1.84 3.42 3.79
N GLN A 51 -2.48 3.28 4.96
CA GLN A 51 -3.07 2.02 5.42
C GLN A 51 -4.22 1.51 4.52
N ASP A 52 -4.88 2.40 3.78
CA ASP A 52 -5.99 2.05 2.88
C ASP A 52 -5.50 1.54 1.51
N LEU A 53 -4.18 1.54 1.26
CA LEU A 53 -3.61 1.00 0.03
C LEU A 53 -3.68 -0.54 0.05
N ASP A 54 -4.11 -1.13 -1.06
CA ASP A 54 -4.30 -2.60 -1.21
C ASP A 54 -3.07 -3.45 -0.84
N MET A 55 -1.86 -2.89 -0.99
CA MET A 55 -0.60 -3.58 -0.72
C MET A 55 0.01 -3.21 0.64
N TYR A 56 -0.64 -2.34 1.41
CA TYR A 56 -0.12 -1.88 2.70
C TYR A 56 -0.11 -3.02 3.72
N GLY A 57 1.03 -3.21 4.38
CA GLY A 57 1.17 -4.22 5.42
C GLY A 57 1.06 -5.68 4.93
N VAL A 58 1.17 -5.91 3.61
CA VAL A 58 1.13 -7.26 3.01
C VAL A 58 2.56 -7.78 2.79
N ASN A 59 2.88 -8.92 3.40
CA ASN A 59 4.11 -9.66 3.12
C ASN A 59 3.82 -10.77 2.10
N TYR A 60 4.46 -10.71 0.93
CA TYR A 60 4.20 -11.62 -0.18
C TYR A 60 5.18 -12.79 -0.23
N PHE A 61 4.66 -14.01 -0.32
CA PHE A 61 5.43 -15.25 -0.48
C PHE A 61 4.95 -16.01 -1.71
N ARG A 62 5.89 -16.53 -2.50
CA ARG A 62 5.53 -17.38 -3.65
C ARG A 62 5.17 -18.78 -3.16
N ILE A 63 4.01 -19.27 -3.55
CA ILE A 63 3.50 -20.60 -3.18
C ILE A 63 3.00 -21.34 -4.43
N SER A 64 2.75 -22.64 -4.28
CA SER A 64 2.06 -23.45 -5.29
C SER A 64 0.94 -24.27 -4.67
N ASN A 65 -0.17 -24.46 -5.39
CA ASN A 65 -1.25 -25.32 -4.95
C ASN A 65 -1.03 -26.78 -5.41
N LYS A 66 -1.94 -27.69 -5.03
CA LYS A 66 -1.89 -29.10 -5.44
C LYS A 66 -1.97 -29.32 -6.97
N LYS A 67 -2.43 -28.32 -7.72
CA LYS A 67 -2.49 -28.32 -9.19
C LYS A 67 -1.23 -27.67 -9.80
N GLU A 68 -0.18 -27.46 -9.01
CA GLU A 68 1.10 -26.84 -9.41
C GLU A 68 0.94 -25.42 -9.98
N THR A 69 -0.14 -24.72 -9.62
CA THR A 69 -0.35 -23.33 -10.04
C THR A 69 0.50 -22.40 -9.17
N ASP A 70 1.31 -21.55 -9.80
CA ASP A 70 2.06 -20.47 -9.13
C ASP A 70 1.10 -19.40 -8.60
N LEU A 71 1.14 -19.15 -7.29
CA LEU A 71 0.32 -18.14 -6.59
C LEU A 71 1.19 -17.32 -5.63
N TRP A 72 0.62 -16.26 -5.08
CA TRP A 72 1.20 -15.49 -3.98
C TRP A 72 0.34 -15.61 -2.73
N LEU A 73 0.98 -15.84 -1.59
CA LEU A 73 0.39 -15.72 -0.26
C LEU A 73 0.75 -14.35 0.31
N GLY A 74 -0.24 -13.52 0.60
CA GLY A 74 -0.06 -12.30 1.38
C GLY A 74 -0.41 -12.54 2.84
N VAL A 75 0.55 -12.27 3.71
CA VAL A 75 0.36 -12.30 5.16
C VAL A 75 0.17 -10.86 5.65
N THR A 76 -0.96 -10.59 6.30
CA THR A 76 -1.32 -9.28 6.87
C THR A 76 -1.67 -9.41 8.34
N ALA A 77 -1.85 -8.27 9.03
CA ALA A 77 -2.36 -8.26 10.41
C ALA A 77 -3.82 -8.77 10.52
N LEU A 78 -4.60 -8.73 9.43
CA LEU A 78 -5.99 -9.17 9.39
C LEU A 78 -6.12 -10.67 9.05
N GLY A 79 -5.12 -11.23 8.36
CA GLY A 79 -5.06 -12.64 8.01
C GLY A 79 -4.31 -12.94 6.72
N LEU A 80 -4.73 -13.99 6.03
CA LEU A 80 -4.05 -14.55 4.86
C LEU A 80 -4.83 -14.28 3.57
N ASN A 81 -4.12 -13.83 2.55
CA ASN A 81 -4.65 -13.52 1.23
C ASN A 81 -3.98 -14.41 0.18
N ILE A 82 -4.74 -14.89 -0.80
CA ILE A 82 -4.18 -15.58 -1.97
C ILE A 82 -4.34 -14.70 -3.18
N TYR A 83 -3.26 -14.47 -3.93
CA TYR A 83 -3.25 -13.67 -5.15
C TYR A 83 -2.75 -14.48 -6.35
N GLU A 84 -3.24 -14.14 -7.53
CA GLU A 84 -2.64 -14.66 -8.76
C GLU A 84 -1.27 -14.04 -9.00
N LYS A 85 -0.41 -14.77 -9.74
CA LYS A 85 0.94 -14.33 -10.09
C LYS A 85 1.00 -12.92 -10.72
N LYS A 86 -0.05 -12.50 -11.43
CA LYS A 86 -0.12 -11.23 -12.17
C LYS A 86 -0.91 -10.13 -11.46
N GLN A 87 -1.56 -10.39 -10.32
CA GLN A 87 -2.49 -9.47 -9.67
C GLN A 87 -2.27 -9.42 -8.16
N GLN A 88 -1.18 -8.78 -7.71
CA GLN A 88 -0.85 -8.66 -6.28
C GLN A 88 -1.69 -7.63 -5.50
N ALA A 89 -2.49 -6.82 -6.19
CA ALA A 89 -3.33 -5.80 -5.57
C ALA A 89 -4.72 -6.32 -5.16
N VAL A 90 -5.26 -7.34 -5.84
CA VAL A 90 -6.61 -7.83 -5.55
C VAL A 90 -6.54 -9.30 -5.12
N PRO A 91 -6.85 -9.63 -3.85
CA PRO A 91 -6.84 -11.02 -3.40
C PRO A 91 -7.99 -11.80 -4.03
N GLN A 92 -7.74 -13.04 -4.43
CA GLN A 92 -8.76 -13.99 -4.88
C GLN A 92 -9.54 -14.57 -3.69
N ASP A 93 -8.81 -14.94 -2.64
CA ASP A 93 -9.37 -15.51 -1.41
C ASP A 93 -8.78 -14.78 -0.20
N LEU A 94 -9.61 -14.51 0.80
CA LEU A 94 -9.26 -13.87 2.08
C LEU A 94 -9.68 -14.78 3.24
N PHE A 95 -8.71 -15.16 4.05
CA PHE A 95 -8.89 -15.92 5.29
C PHE A 95 -8.60 -15.00 6.48
N SER A 96 -9.66 -14.55 7.15
CA SER A 96 -9.56 -13.62 8.30
C SER A 96 -9.27 -14.37 9.60
N LEU A 97 -8.32 -13.86 10.39
CA LEU A 97 -7.95 -14.46 11.69
C LEU A 97 -9.09 -14.44 12.71
N GLU A 98 -10.02 -13.47 12.60
CA GLU A 98 -11.21 -13.40 13.45
C GLU A 98 -12.27 -14.46 13.13
N ARG A 99 -12.28 -15.00 11.90
CA ARG A 99 -13.27 -16.02 11.50
C ARG A 99 -12.89 -17.41 12.00
N ASP A 100 -11.60 -17.70 12.08
CA ASP A 100 -11.09 -19.01 12.51
C ASP A 100 -11.20 -19.24 14.03
N SER A 101 -11.38 -18.19 14.82
CA SER A 101 -11.60 -18.29 16.27
C SER A 101 -12.99 -18.84 16.62
N GLN A 102 -13.98 -18.80 15.71
CA GLN A 102 -15.32 -19.36 15.95
C GLN A 102 -15.41 -20.88 15.70
N HIS A 103 -14.46 -21.45 14.95
CA HIS A 103 -14.47 -22.89 14.63
C HIS A 103 -13.63 -23.74 15.59
N LEU A 104 -12.92 -23.11 16.54
CA LEU A 104 -12.15 -23.80 17.59
C LEU A 104 -12.94 -23.99 18.90
N ILE A 105 -14.24 -23.65 18.93
CA ILE A 105 -15.14 -23.84 20.10
C ILE A 105 -16.35 -24.73 19.75
N ARG A 106 -16.16 -25.80 18.96
CA ARG A 106 -17.15 -26.87 18.81
C ARG A 106 -16.51 -28.23 18.91
#